data_AF-B4MVW9-F1
#
_entry.id   AF-B4MVW9-F1
#
_cell.length_a   1.000
_cell.length_b   1.000
_cell.length_c   1.000
_cell.angle_alpha   90.00
_cell.angle_beta   90.00
_cell.angle_gamma   90.00
#
_symmetry.space_group_name_H-M   'P 1'
#
loop_
_entity.id
_entity.type
_entity.pdbx_description
1 polymer ?
#
loop_
_entity_poly.entity_id
_entity_poly.type
_entity_poly.pdbx_seq_one_letter_code
_entity_poly.pdbx_strand_id
1 'polypeptide(L)'
;MLRKILFNTQTVLRHQMQVNINKTATPAPLQLDQNHIDEAIKLEPTLGIYTSDVWRRAHETFHNHGLETMNFLRIVTGNPAVLKRSPQRIVDSLEIWRACQFGEYWLHLLLTKYPQLLDVGADGTDAHQLLSHIAYLKSRVTTNKNVWKLLMNSPNILAQSEKSLEDKLDYIIDVMRIEVPEIVKSSALALGFDELRCRHVFLTRLGLFKPRALKADPNEPTTNNKLYQITDTSEKTFATKISHTTLPEYEVFKELFARELNRKGKRSKQPEEEESSDEEDS
;
A
#
# COMPACT_ATOMS: atom_id res chain seq x y z
N MET A 1 -0.35 15.95 10.30
CA MET A 1 1.08 15.58 10.33
C MET A 1 1.35 14.13 9.89
N LEU A 2 0.55 13.56 8.97
CA LEU A 2 0.71 12.17 8.46
C LEU A 2 1.74 12.02 7.33
N ARG A 3 2.36 13.11 6.86
CA ARG A 3 3.21 13.14 5.66
C ARG A 3 4.68 12.79 5.87
N LYS A 4 5.18 12.71 7.11
CA LYS A 4 6.63 12.61 7.38
C LYS A 4 7.15 11.21 7.73
N ILE A 5 6.30 10.19 7.84
CA ILE A 5 6.71 8.86 8.33
C ILE A 5 6.72 7.79 7.22
N LEU A 6 6.22 8.10 6.03
CA LEU A 6 6.33 7.18 4.91
C LEU A 6 7.59 7.53 4.11
N PHE A 7 8.26 6.49 3.59
CA PHE A 7 9.35 6.54 2.62
C PHE A 7 10.78 6.45 3.18
N ASN A 8 11.13 5.24 3.63
CA ASN A 8 12.38 4.60 3.19
C ASN A 8 12.19 3.08 3.02
N THR A 9 11.30 2.66 2.11
CA THR A 9 10.89 1.25 1.93
C THR A 9 11.64 0.50 0.82
N GLN A 10 12.56 1.15 0.10
CA GLN A 10 13.30 0.51 -1.00
C GLN A 10 14.44 -0.40 -0.55
N THR A 11 14.97 -0.24 0.67
CA THR A 11 16.10 -1.03 1.16
C THR A 11 15.69 -2.41 1.68
N VAL A 12 14.44 -2.59 2.13
CA VAL A 12 13.96 -3.82 2.80
C VAL A 12 13.49 -4.91 1.82
N LEU A 13 13.28 -4.58 0.54
CA LEU A 13 12.81 -5.53 -0.48
C LEU A 13 13.90 -6.47 -1.01
N ARG A 14 15.18 -6.10 -0.96
CA ARG A 14 16.27 -6.90 -1.59
C ARG A 14 16.81 -8.05 -0.73
N HIS A 15 16.44 -8.16 0.54
CA HIS A 15 16.83 -9.30 1.40
C HIS A 15 15.71 -10.34 1.57
N GLN A 16 14.68 -10.30 0.72
CA GLN A 16 13.47 -11.13 0.85
C GLN A 16 13.54 -12.51 0.15
N MET A 17 14.69 -12.93 -0.37
CA MET A 17 14.82 -14.25 -1.01
C MET A 17 16.12 -14.95 -0.62
N GLN A 18 16.10 -15.65 0.52
CA GLN A 18 16.85 -16.91 0.75
C GLN A 18 16.66 -17.36 2.20
N VAL A 19 15.56 -18.07 2.49
CA VAL A 19 15.57 -19.06 3.59
C VAL A 19 14.75 -20.26 3.10
N ASN A 20 15.47 -21.36 2.85
CA ASN A 20 14.91 -22.66 2.48
C ASN A 20 14.03 -23.19 3.62
N ILE A 21 12.79 -23.55 3.30
CA ILE A 21 11.85 -24.18 4.24
C ILE A 21 11.95 -25.69 4.07
N ASN A 22 12.68 -26.36 4.96
CA ASN A 22 12.49 -27.78 5.20
C ASN A 22 11.40 -27.95 6.28
N LYS A 23 10.32 -28.65 5.92
CA LYS A 23 9.26 -29.07 6.84
C LYS A 23 9.76 -30.23 7.70
N THR A 24 9.70 -30.08 9.03
CA THR A 24 9.37 -31.14 10.00
C THR A 24 9.32 -30.57 11.42
N ALA A 25 8.37 -31.10 12.21
CA ALA A 25 8.15 -30.89 13.65
C ALA A 25 7.69 -29.49 14.09
N THR A 26 6.59 -29.45 14.85
CA THR A 26 6.19 -28.28 15.64
C THR A 26 7.34 -27.94 16.59
N PRO A 27 8.05 -26.81 16.39
CA PRO A 27 9.15 -26.45 17.27
C PRO A 27 8.58 -25.97 18.60
N ALA A 28 9.24 -26.31 19.70
CA ALA A 28 9.02 -25.64 20.98
C ALA A 28 9.08 -24.11 20.78
N PRO A 29 8.31 -23.30 21.54
CA PRO A 29 8.37 -21.86 21.40
C PRO A 29 9.81 -21.40 21.61
N LEU A 30 10.43 -20.90 20.54
CA LEU A 30 11.79 -20.35 20.54
C LEU A 30 11.87 -19.28 21.63
N GLN A 31 12.67 -19.50 22.67
CA GLN A 31 12.93 -18.48 23.69
C GLN A 31 13.83 -17.39 23.11
N LEU A 32 13.69 -16.15 23.59
CA LEU A 32 14.59 -15.07 23.21
C LEU A 32 15.94 -15.30 23.92
N ASP A 33 17.00 -15.44 23.13
CA ASP A 33 18.35 -15.73 23.60
C ASP A 33 19.30 -14.59 23.24
N GLN A 34 20.44 -14.51 23.92
CA GLN A 34 21.42 -13.44 23.70
C GLN A 34 21.94 -13.42 22.25
N ASN A 35 22.14 -14.59 21.63
CA ASN A 35 22.56 -14.69 20.23
C ASN A 35 21.57 -13.99 19.29
N HIS A 36 20.27 -14.11 19.55
CA HIS A 36 19.23 -13.46 18.74
C HIS A 36 19.30 -11.93 18.86
N ILE A 37 19.58 -11.41 20.06
CA ILE A 37 19.75 -9.97 20.31
C ILE A 37 21.00 -9.46 19.59
N ASP A 38 22.11 -10.19 19.71
CA ASP A 38 23.38 -9.82 19.08
C ASP A 38 23.28 -9.79 17.55
N GLU A 39 22.56 -10.76 16.95
CA GLU A 39 22.26 -10.75 15.52
C GLU A 39 21.38 -9.57 15.10
N ALA A 40 20.34 -9.25 15.88
CA ALA A 40 19.49 -8.10 15.61
C ALA A 40 20.28 -6.77 15.70
N ILE A 41 21.18 -6.63 16.67
CA ILE A 41 22.04 -5.44 16.80
C ILE A 41 23.02 -5.32 15.61
N LYS A 42 23.51 -6.44 15.05
CA LYS A 42 24.32 -6.40 13.82
C LYS A 42 23.52 -5.86 12.64
N LEU A 43 22.23 -6.17 12.55
CA LEU A 43 21.35 -5.69 11.49
C LEU A 43 20.93 -4.24 11.69
N GLU A 44 20.65 -3.84 12.93
CA GLU A 44 20.24 -2.49 13.30
C GLU A 44 21.00 -2.01 14.56
N PRO A 45 22.14 -1.32 14.39
CA PRO A 45 23.02 -0.95 15.50
C PRO A 45 22.37 -0.04 16.55
N THR A 46 21.31 0.70 16.21
CA THR A 46 20.61 1.55 17.18
C THR A 46 19.95 0.76 18.30
N LEU A 47 19.76 -0.55 18.12
CA LEU A 47 19.23 -1.45 19.14
C LEU A 47 20.20 -1.69 20.31
N GLY A 48 21.50 -1.45 20.12
CA GLY A 48 22.52 -1.68 21.14
C GLY A 48 22.39 -0.79 22.39
N ILE A 49 21.56 0.25 22.33
CA ILE A 49 21.29 1.14 23.45
C ILE A 49 20.34 0.53 24.50
N TYR A 50 19.63 -0.55 24.16
CA TYR A 50 18.61 -1.15 25.01
C TYR A 50 19.18 -2.30 25.85
N THR A 51 18.80 -2.35 27.12
CA THR A 51 19.21 -3.42 28.04
C THR A 51 18.45 -4.72 27.76
N SER A 52 19.01 -5.86 28.16
CA SER A 52 18.36 -7.17 28.02
C SER A 52 16.99 -7.25 28.70
N ASP A 53 16.75 -6.46 29.75
CA ASP A 53 15.44 -6.38 30.42
C ASP A 53 14.38 -5.67 29.56
N VAL A 54 14.78 -4.65 28.79
CA VAL A 54 13.87 -3.97 27.84
C VAL A 54 13.47 -4.92 26.73
N TRP A 55 14.44 -5.65 26.17
CA TRP A 55 14.23 -6.69 25.17
C TRP A 55 13.28 -7.78 25.66
N ARG A 56 13.55 -8.35 26.84
CA ARG A 56 12.73 -9.39 27.46
C ARG A 56 11.30 -8.93 27.69
N ARG A 57 11.11 -7.76 28.30
CA ARG A 57 9.78 -7.21 28.60
C ARG A 57 8.95 -6.99 27.33
N ALA A 58 9.56 -6.43 26.28
CA ALA A 58 8.87 -6.25 25.01
C ALA A 58 8.55 -7.59 24.36
N HIS A 59 9.49 -8.53 24.35
CA HIS A 59 9.29 -9.88 23.82
C HIS A 59 8.17 -10.63 24.53
N GLU A 60 8.17 -10.65 25.87
CA GLU A 60 7.10 -11.25 26.68
C GLU A 60 5.74 -10.62 26.34
N THR A 61 5.69 -9.30 26.18
CA THR A 61 4.46 -8.59 25.79
C THR A 61 3.94 -9.07 24.45
N PHE A 62 4.79 -9.10 23.41
CA PHE A 62 4.40 -9.59 22.08
C PHE A 62 4.06 -11.09 22.09
N HIS A 63 4.81 -11.90 22.84
CA HIS A 63 4.61 -13.33 22.94
C HIS A 63 3.26 -13.68 23.59
N ASN A 64 2.88 -12.97 24.66
CA ASN A 64 1.57 -13.11 25.31
C ASN A 64 0.41 -12.76 24.37
N HIS A 65 0.68 -12.02 23.29
CA HIS A 65 -0.26 -11.69 22.24
C HIS A 65 -0.12 -12.57 20.98
N GLY A 66 0.59 -13.69 21.06
CA GLY A 66 0.66 -14.69 20.01
C GLY A 66 1.67 -14.41 18.89
N LEU A 67 2.58 -13.44 19.08
CA LEU A 67 3.69 -13.21 18.16
C LEU A 67 4.88 -14.10 18.52
N GLU A 68 5.30 -14.89 17.54
CA GLU A 68 6.50 -15.71 17.64
C GLU A 68 7.77 -14.85 17.75
N THR A 69 8.79 -15.39 18.39
CA THR A 69 10.09 -14.72 18.62
C THR A 69 10.72 -14.20 17.34
N MET A 70 10.63 -14.94 16.24
CA MET A 70 11.17 -14.49 14.96
C MET A 70 10.42 -13.28 14.39
N ASN A 71 9.10 -13.22 14.58
CA ASN A 71 8.29 -12.06 14.16
C ASN A 71 8.58 -10.85 15.04
N PHE A 72 8.74 -11.06 16.34
CA PHE A 72 9.21 -10.03 17.26
C PHE A 72 10.56 -9.44 16.83
N LEU A 73 11.56 -10.27 16.54
CA LEU A 73 12.89 -9.82 16.11
C LEU A 73 12.82 -8.99 14.82
N ARG A 74 11.96 -9.39 13.87
CA ARG A 74 11.71 -8.60 12.65
C ARG A 74 11.06 -7.25 12.94
N ILE A 75 10.10 -7.22 13.87
CA ILE A 75 9.41 -5.99 14.28
C ILE A 75 10.40 -5.00 14.90
N VAL A 76 11.19 -5.42 15.88
CA VAL A 76 12.13 -4.52 16.57
C VAL A 76 13.28 -4.08 15.68
N THR A 77 13.73 -4.92 14.75
CA THR A 77 14.74 -4.52 13.75
C THR A 77 14.17 -3.48 12.77
N GLY A 78 12.90 -3.62 12.36
CA GLY A 78 12.25 -2.68 11.44
C GLY A 78 11.65 -1.42 12.10
N ASN A 79 11.46 -1.43 13.41
CA ASN A 79 11.00 -0.29 14.22
C ASN A 79 11.61 -0.36 15.64
N PRO A 80 12.89 0.05 15.81
CA PRO A 80 13.58 0.01 17.10
C PRO A 80 12.90 0.84 18.20
N ALA A 81 12.13 1.86 17.83
CA ALA A 81 11.43 2.71 18.79
C ALA A 81 10.35 1.95 19.59
N VAL A 82 9.90 0.79 19.09
CA VAL A 82 8.92 -0.04 19.80
C VAL A 82 9.44 -0.54 21.14
N LEU A 83 10.76 -0.75 21.28
CA LEU A 83 11.39 -1.18 22.53
C LEU A 83 11.32 -0.12 23.64
N LYS A 84 11.16 1.16 23.28
CA LYS A 84 10.99 2.25 24.27
C LYS A 84 9.59 2.29 24.88
N ARG A 85 8.62 1.56 24.31
CA ARG A 85 7.22 1.65 24.73
C ARG A 85 6.95 0.84 25.98
N SER A 86 5.99 1.30 26.77
CA SER A 86 5.47 0.48 27.86
C SER A 86 4.70 -0.71 27.29
N PRO A 87 4.60 -1.84 28.04
CA PRO A 87 3.77 -2.97 27.64
C PRO A 87 2.36 -2.56 27.26
N GLN A 88 1.71 -1.72 28.09
CA GLN A 88 0.35 -1.23 27.83
C GLN A 88 0.23 -0.53 26.47
N ARG A 89 1.19 0.32 26.10
CA ARG A 89 1.16 1.01 24.80
C ARG A 89 1.28 0.04 23.62
N ILE A 90 2.06 -1.03 23.77
CA ILE A 90 2.14 -2.09 22.76
C ILE A 90 0.80 -2.82 22.66
N VAL A 91 0.21 -3.19 23.80
CA VAL A 91 -1.11 -3.84 23.86
C VAL A 91 -2.18 -2.97 23.20
N ASP A 92 -2.26 -1.70 23.56
CA ASP A 92 -3.25 -0.76 22.99
C ASP A 92 -3.14 -0.69 21.46
N SER A 93 -1.92 -0.57 20.92
CA SER A 93 -1.70 -0.58 19.46
C SER A 93 -2.16 -1.89 18.83
N LEU A 94 -1.89 -3.05 19.45
CA LEU A 94 -2.35 -4.35 18.96
C LEU A 94 -3.88 -4.44 18.97
N GLU A 95 -4.54 -3.98 20.03
CA GLU A 95 -6.00 -3.99 20.15
C GLU A 95 -6.68 -3.11 19.10
N ILE A 96 -6.11 -1.93 18.80
CA ILE A 96 -6.61 -1.08 17.71
C ILE A 96 -6.60 -1.84 16.38
N TRP A 97 -5.52 -2.57 16.09
CA TRP A 97 -5.46 -3.36 14.87
C TRP A 97 -6.33 -4.63 14.91
N ARG A 98 -6.57 -5.23 16.07
CA ARG A 98 -7.54 -6.33 16.24
C ARG A 98 -8.96 -5.88 15.91
N ALA A 99 -9.32 -4.65 16.23
CA ALA A 99 -10.62 -4.07 15.90
C ALA A 99 -10.87 -3.98 14.37
N CYS A 100 -9.83 -4.03 13.54
CA CYS A 100 -9.97 -4.15 12.07
C CYS A 100 -10.44 -5.54 11.62
N GLN A 101 -10.45 -6.55 12.51
CA GLN A 101 -11.00 -7.89 12.27
C GLN A 101 -10.39 -8.61 11.05
N PHE A 102 -9.06 -8.53 10.90
CA PHE A 102 -8.34 -9.31 9.89
C PHE A 102 -8.14 -10.78 10.32
N GLY A 103 -8.13 -11.04 11.63
CA GLY A 103 -7.72 -12.30 12.25
C GLY A 103 -6.24 -12.29 12.65
N GLU A 104 -5.90 -12.98 13.75
CA GLU A 104 -4.56 -12.91 14.38
C GLU A 104 -3.41 -13.23 13.43
N TYR A 105 -3.53 -14.27 12.61
CA TYR A 105 -2.49 -14.63 11.64
C TYR A 105 -2.18 -13.48 10.67
N TRP A 106 -3.22 -12.87 10.10
CA TRP A 106 -3.08 -11.79 9.12
C TRP A 106 -2.61 -10.49 9.78
N LEU A 107 -3.06 -10.23 11.00
CA LEU A 107 -2.58 -9.13 11.83
C LEU A 107 -1.06 -9.23 12.07
N HIS A 108 -0.60 -10.38 12.57
CA HIS A 108 0.82 -10.61 12.85
C HIS A 108 1.66 -10.50 11.59
N LEU A 109 1.18 -11.04 10.46
CA LEU A 109 1.87 -10.93 9.18
C LEU A 109 1.99 -9.46 8.71
N LEU A 110 0.93 -8.66 8.89
CA LEU A 110 0.92 -7.25 8.51
C LEU A 110 1.92 -6.43 9.36
N LEU A 111 1.87 -6.58 10.69
CA LEU A 111 2.73 -5.83 11.61
C LEU A 111 4.20 -6.26 11.52
N THR A 112 4.46 -7.53 11.20
CA THR A 112 5.83 -8.01 10.94
C THR A 112 6.39 -7.40 9.66
N LYS A 113 5.58 -7.28 8.60
CA LYS A 113 6.01 -6.68 7.33
C LYS A 113 6.13 -5.17 7.41
N TYR A 114 5.25 -4.51 8.17
CA TYR A 114 5.25 -3.05 8.36
C TYR A 114 5.23 -2.68 9.86
N PRO A 115 6.37 -2.81 10.57
CA PRO A 115 6.45 -2.54 11.99
C PRO A 115 6.09 -1.10 12.40
N GLN A 116 6.12 -0.15 11.46
CA GLN A 116 5.75 1.25 11.69
C GLN A 116 4.24 1.41 11.92
N LEU A 117 3.43 0.41 11.54
CA LEU A 117 2.00 0.41 11.83
C LEU A 117 1.69 0.30 13.33
N LEU A 118 2.65 -0.15 14.13
CA LEU A 118 2.53 -0.11 15.59
C LEU A 118 2.56 1.32 16.14
N ASP A 119 2.97 2.31 15.37
CA ASP A 119 3.05 3.72 15.82
C ASP A 119 1.65 4.36 15.97
N VAL A 120 0.61 3.67 15.54
CA VAL A 120 -0.78 4.05 15.79
C VAL A 120 -1.03 4.09 17.31
N GLY A 121 -1.56 5.21 17.80
CA GLY A 121 -1.79 5.46 19.22
C GLY A 121 -0.59 5.98 20.02
N ALA A 122 0.62 6.07 19.42
CA ALA A 122 1.81 6.58 20.12
C ALA A 122 1.71 8.10 20.39
N ASP A 123 1.26 8.87 19.40
CA ASP A 123 1.28 10.35 19.44
C ASP A 123 -0.14 10.98 19.45
N GLY A 124 -1.13 10.27 19.99
CA GLY A 124 -2.53 10.71 19.91
C GLY A 124 -3.15 10.53 18.53
N THR A 125 -2.50 9.73 17.66
CA THR A 125 -3.11 9.21 16.42
C THR A 125 -4.42 8.52 16.77
N ASP A 126 -5.50 9.11 16.26
CA ASP A 126 -6.86 8.77 16.65
C ASP A 126 -7.23 7.38 16.10
N ALA A 127 -7.44 6.43 17.02
CA ALA A 127 -7.91 5.08 16.67
C ALA A 127 -9.20 5.16 15.84
N HIS A 128 -10.05 6.16 16.08
CA HIS A 128 -11.26 6.37 15.30
C HIS A 128 -10.95 6.72 13.84
N GLN A 129 -9.92 7.52 13.56
CA GLN A 129 -9.53 7.84 12.18
C GLN A 129 -9.06 6.60 11.43
N LEU A 130 -8.22 5.76 12.05
CA LEU A 130 -7.80 4.51 11.43
C LEU A 130 -9.00 3.60 11.17
N LEU A 131 -9.86 3.37 12.16
CA LEU A 131 -11.01 2.48 12.03
C LEU A 131 -12.02 2.99 10.99
N SER A 132 -12.25 4.31 10.94
CA SER A 132 -13.07 4.96 9.91
C SER A 132 -12.49 4.73 8.52
N HIS A 133 -11.17 4.93 8.36
CA HIS A 133 -10.50 4.75 7.08
C HIS A 133 -10.52 3.28 6.62
N ILE A 134 -10.35 2.34 7.54
CA ILE A 134 -10.48 0.90 7.28
C ILE A 134 -11.92 0.55 6.89
N ALA A 135 -12.93 1.13 7.54
CA ALA A 135 -14.33 0.94 7.20
C ALA A 135 -14.66 1.51 5.81
N TYR A 136 -14.11 2.68 5.45
CA TYR A 136 -14.18 3.24 4.10
C TYR A 136 -13.54 2.29 3.07
N LEU A 137 -12.31 1.82 3.30
CA LEU A 137 -11.67 0.88 2.38
C LEU A 137 -12.51 -0.40 2.22
N LYS A 138 -13.07 -0.91 3.33
CA LYS A 138 -13.96 -2.09 3.31
C LYS A 138 -15.22 -1.83 2.49
N SER A 139 -15.81 -0.64 2.53
CA SER A 139 -17.00 -0.33 1.73
C SER A 139 -16.71 -0.40 0.22
N ARG A 140 -15.49 -0.05 -0.20
CA ARG A 140 -15.06 -0.08 -1.60
C ARG A 140 -14.55 -1.44 -2.08
N VAL A 141 -13.86 -2.21 -1.22
CA VAL A 141 -13.32 -3.55 -1.58
C VAL A 141 -14.03 -4.73 -0.92
N THR A 142 -15.19 -4.47 -0.34
CA THR A 142 -16.19 -5.43 0.17
C THR A 142 -15.81 -6.23 1.43
N THR A 143 -14.56 -6.69 1.56
CA THR A 143 -14.16 -7.62 2.63
C THR A 143 -12.93 -7.18 3.41
N ASN A 144 -12.86 -7.53 4.70
CA ASN A 144 -11.67 -7.28 5.55
C ASN A 144 -10.41 -7.93 4.95
N LYS A 145 -10.53 -9.11 4.35
CA LYS A 145 -9.43 -9.81 3.67
C LYS A 145 -8.90 -9.01 2.48
N ASN A 146 -9.77 -8.34 1.74
CA ASN A 146 -9.36 -7.47 0.63
C ASN A 146 -8.68 -6.20 1.14
N VAL A 147 -9.16 -5.61 2.24
CA VAL A 147 -8.49 -4.48 2.90
C VAL A 147 -7.08 -4.89 3.35
N TRP A 148 -6.95 -6.05 4.00
CA TRP A 148 -5.65 -6.58 4.40
C TRP A 148 -4.70 -6.75 3.21
N LYS A 149 -5.17 -7.32 2.08
CA LYS A 149 -4.37 -7.46 0.87
C LYS A 149 -3.92 -6.10 0.30
N LEU A 150 -4.81 -5.11 0.31
CA LEU A 150 -4.45 -3.75 -0.09
C LEU A 150 -3.35 -3.18 0.80
N LEU A 151 -3.46 -3.31 2.12
CA LEU A 151 -2.42 -2.83 3.05
C LEU A 151 -1.09 -3.57 2.84
N MET A 152 -1.15 -4.86 2.50
CA MET A 152 0.05 -5.66 2.20
C MET A 152 0.78 -5.25 0.93
N ASN A 153 0.07 -4.72 -0.06
CA ASN A 153 0.65 -4.26 -1.33
C ASN A 153 0.93 -2.75 -1.32
N SER A 154 0.16 -1.98 -0.55
CA SER A 154 0.12 -0.53 -0.59
C SER A 154 -0.13 0.05 0.82
N PRO A 155 0.82 -0.08 1.76
CA PRO A 155 0.63 0.43 3.14
C PRO A 155 0.45 1.95 3.19
N ASN A 156 0.94 2.67 2.17
CA ASN A 156 0.82 4.12 2.06
C ASN A 156 -0.63 4.62 1.85
N ILE A 157 -1.60 3.73 1.54
CA ILE A 157 -3.02 4.11 1.43
C ILE A 157 -3.59 4.64 2.75
N LEU A 158 -2.99 4.28 3.90
CA LEU A 158 -3.41 4.78 5.21
C LEU A 158 -3.13 6.29 5.40
N ALA A 159 -2.20 6.86 4.63
CA ALA A 159 -1.90 8.29 4.69
C ALA A 159 -2.57 9.10 3.56
N GLN A 160 -3.27 8.43 2.64
CA GLN A 160 -4.01 9.08 1.57
C GLN A 160 -5.39 9.52 2.08
N SER A 161 -5.90 10.66 1.61
CA SER A 161 -7.27 11.06 1.91
C SER A 161 -8.27 10.17 1.18
N GLU A 162 -9.46 10.01 1.77
CA GLU A 162 -10.57 9.26 1.15
C GLU A 162 -10.87 9.79 -0.26
N LYS A 163 -10.92 11.11 -0.44
CA LYS A 163 -11.13 11.73 -1.77
C LYS A 163 -10.10 11.28 -2.81
N SER A 164 -8.82 11.22 -2.43
CA SER A 164 -7.76 10.81 -3.35
C SER A 164 -7.84 9.32 -3.69
N LEU A 165 -8.30 8.49 -2.76
CA LEU A 165 -8.51 7.07 -2.99
C LEU A 165 -9.74 6.83 -3.87
N GLU A 166 -10.83 7.56 -3.61
CA GLU A 166 -12.06 7.50 -4.38
C GLU A 166 -11.80 7.84 -5.85
N ASP A 167 -11.09 8.95 -6.12
CA ASP A 167 -10.74 9.34 -7.49
C ASP A 167 -9.96 8.26 -8.26
N LYS A 168 -9.06 7.55 -7.56
CA LYS A 168 -8.31 6.43 -8.17
C LYS A 168 -9.21 5.20 -8.36
N LEU A 169 -10.03 4.86 -7.37
CA LEU A 169 -10.93 3.71 -7.42
C LEU A 169 -11.95 3.88 -8.54
N ASP A 170 -12.60 5.04 -8.62
CA ASP A 170 -13.56 5.37 -9.68
C ASP A 170 -12.88 5.31 -11.05
N TYR A 171 -11.67 5.85 -11.18
CA TYR A 171 -10.92 5.72 -12.43
C TYR A 171 -10.65 4.25 -12.81
N ILE A 172 -10.21 3.42 -11.86
CA ILE A 172 -9.89 2.02 -12.15
C ILE A 172 -11.16 1.20 -12.46
N ILE A 173 -12.24 1.42 -11.71
CA ILE A 173 -13.49 0.66 -11.83
C ILE A 173 -14.30 1.14 -13.02
N ASP A 174 -14.48 2.44 -13.20
CA ASP A 174 -15.39 2.99 -14.20
C ASP A 174 -14.70 3.30 -15.53
N VAL A 175 -13.45 3.75 -15.51
CA VAL A 175 -12.71 4.08 -16.74
C VAL A 175 -11.92 2.87 -17.25
N MET A 176 -11.11 2.24 -16.38
CA MET A 176 -10.32 1.07 -16.78
C MET A 176 -11.14 -0.23 -16.82
N ARG A 177 -12.31 -0.26 -16.17
CA ARG A 177 -13.20 -1.44 -16.09
C ARG A 177 -12.51 -2.65 -15.47
N ILE A 178 -11.74 -2.41 -14.40
CA ILE A 178 -11.03 -3.44 -13.65
C ILE A 178 -11.75 -3.75 -12.34
N GLU A 179 -11.93 -5.04 -12.06
CA GLU A 179 -12.67 -5.51 -10.90
C GLU A 179 -11.82 -5.51 -9.62
N VAL A 180 -12.49 -5.36 -8.48
CA VAL A 180 -11.88 -5.35 -7.13
C VAL A 180 -10.86 -6.48 -6.90
N PRO A 181 -11.11 -7.76 -7.28
CA PRO A 181 -10.12 -8.83 -7.06
C PRO A 181 -8.77 -8.60 -7.74
N GLU A 182 -8.73 -7.85 -8.83
CA GLU A 182 -7.51 -7.48 -9.55
C GLU A 182 -6.86 -6.22 -8.94
N ILE A 183 -7.68 -5.25 -8.51
CA ILE A 183 -7.21 -4.05 -7.77
C ILE A 183 -6.44 -4.46 -6.52
N VAL A 184 -7.03 -5.33 -5.68
CA VAL A 184 -6.45 -5.72 -4.38
C VAL A 184 -5.17 -6.55 -4.50
N LYS A 185 -4.87 -7.09 -5.69
CA LYS A 185 -3.63 -7.84 -5.99
C LYS A 185 -2.50 -6.96 -6.54
N SER A 186 -2.79 -5.69 -6.78
CA SER A 186 -1.86 -4.73 -7.35
C SER A 186 -1.49 -3.65 -6.35
N SER A 187 -0.50 -2.84 -6.72
CA SER A 187 -0.09 -1.63 -6.04
C SER A 187 -0.68 -0.36 -6.68
N ALA A 188 -1.78 -0.49 -7.43
CA ALA A 188 -2.37 0.62 -8.19
C ALA A 188 -2.76 1.82 -7.31
N LEU A 189 -3.25 1.58 -6.09
CA LEU A 189 -3.62 2.65 -5.15
C LEU A 189 -2.40 3.32 -4.50
N ALA A 190 -1.23 2.68 -4.50
CA ALA A 190 0.02 3.30 -4.06
C ALA A 190 0.58 4.30 -5.08
N LEU A 191 0.31 4.09 -6.36
CA LEU A 191 0.84 4.90 -7.46
C LEU A 191 0.27 6.32 -7.43
N GLY A 192 1.04 7.31 -7.90
CA GLY A 192 0.53 8.65 -8.13
C GLY A 192 -0.63 8.62 -9.13
N PHE A 193 -1.67 9.44 -8.94
CA PHE A 193 -2.85 9.38 -9.80
C PHE A 193 -2.50 9.72 -11.26
N ASP A 194 -1.65 10.71 -11.49
CA ASP A 194 -1.19 11.07 -12.83
C ASP A 194 -0.37 9.96 -13.49
N GLU A 195 0.45 9.26 -12.73
CA GLU A 195 1.24 8.13 -13.24
C GLU A 195 0.33 6.94 -13.61
N LEU A 196 -0.65 6.61 -12.76
CA LEU A 196 -1.66 5.59 -13.07
C LEU A 196 -2.41 5.93 -14.37
N ARG A 197 -2.86 7.17 -14.51
CA ARG A 197 -3.55 7.64 -15.72
C ARG A 197 -2.63 7.60 -16.93
N CYS A 198 -1.39 8.05 -16.79
CA CYS A 198 -0.40 8.06 -17.87
C CYS A 198 -0.14 6.66 -18.40
N ARG A 199 0.14 5.68 -17.52
CA ARG A 199 0.35 4.28 -17.92
C ARG A 199 -0.86 3.70 -18.63
N HIS A 200 -2.07 3.92 -18.09
CA HIS A 200 -3.31 3.46 -18.74
C HIS A 200 -3.49 4.08 -20.13
N VAL A 201 -3.46 5.41 -20.24
CA VAL A 201 -3.70 6.13 -21.49
C VAL A 201 -2.65 5.79 -22.54
N PHE A 202 -1.39 5.58 -22.13
CA PHE A 202 -0.33 5.13 -23.04
C PHE A 202 -0.68 3.78 -23.68
N LEU A 203 -1.05 2.80 -22.86
CA LEU A 203 -1.45 1.47 -23.38
C LEU A 203 -2.71 1.55 -24.24
N THR A 204 -3.69 2.38 -23.88
CA THR A 204 -4.89 2.59 -24.71
C THR A 204 -4.53 3.17 -26.08
N ARG A 205 -3.64 4.17 -26.14
CA ARG A 205 -3.21 4.79 -27.41
C ARG A 205 -2.39 3.86 -28.28
N LEU A 206 -1.66 2.92 -27.68
CA LEU A 206 -0.97 1.84 -28.39
C LEU A 206 -1.91 0.69 -28.80
N GLY A 207 -3.19 0.73 -28.39
CA GLY A 207 -4.14 -0.36 -28.63
C GLY A 207 -3.91 -1.61 -27.78
N LEU A 208 -3.03 -1.54 -26.78
CA LEU A 208 -2.64 -2.62 -25.86
C LEU A 208 -3.52 -2.72 -24.61
N PHE A 209 -4.43 -1.76 -24.42
CA PHE A 209 -5.45 -1.82 -23.39
C PHE A 209 -6.81 -1.37 -23.94
N LYS A 210 -7.82 -2.22 -23.79
CA LYS A 210 -9.20 -1.93 -24.17
C LYS A 210 -10.11 -2.19 -22.97
N PRO A 211 -10.73 -1.16 -22.35
CA PRO A 211 -11.70 -1.38 -21.28
C PRO A 211 -12.81 -2.32 -21.75
N ARG A 212 -13.26 -3.20 -20.86
CA ARG A 212 -14.36 -4.13 -21.18
C ARG A 212 -15.65 -3.35 -21.46
N ALA A 213 -16.49 -3.91 -22.32
CA ALA A 213 -17.83 -3.38 -22.52
C ALA A 213 -18.64 -3.48 -21.21
N LEU A 214 -19.57 -2.54 -20.99
CA LEU A 214 -20.41 -2.46 -19.79
C LEU A 214 -21.18 -3.75 -19.46
N LYS A 215 -21.49 -4.55 -20.48
CA LYS A 215 -22.27 -5.80 -20.36
C LYS A 215 -21.43 -7.04 -20.65
N ALA A 216 -20.10 -6.91 -20.71
CA ALA A 216 -19.23 -8.06 -20.91
C ALA A 216 -19.29 -8.98 -19.67
N ASP A 217 -19.19 -10.29 -19.89
CA ASP A 217 -19.08 -11.25 -18.79
C ASP A 217 -17.72 -11.02 -18.09
N PRO A 218 -17.70 -10.79 -16.76
CA PRO A 218 -16.48 -10.81 -15.94
C PRO A 218 -15.50 -11.96 -16.24
N ASN A 219 -16.05 -13.14 -16.55
CA ASN A 219 -15.28 -14.36 -16.79
C ASN A 219 -14.74 -14.47 -18.21
N GLU A 220 -15.17 -13.60 -19.13
CA GLU A 220 -14.65 -13.58 -20.50
C GLU A 220 -13.15 -13.21 -20.46
N PRO A 221 -12.26 -13.95 -21.13
CA PRO A 221 -10.84 -13.60 -21.15
C PRO A 221 -10.60 -12.23 -21.79
N THR A 222 -9.65 -11.47 -21.25
CA THR A 222 -9.17 -10.21 -21.84
C THR A 222 -7.73 -10.38 -22.31
N THR A 223 -7.37 -9.67 -23.37
CA THR A 223 -5.97 -9.55 -23.84
C THR A 223 -5.19 -8.46 -23.10
N ASN A 224 -5.85 -7.67 -22.24
CA ASN A 224 -5.19 -6.64 -21.46
C ASN A 224 -4.18 -7.26 -20.48
N ASN A 225 -3.03 -6.60 -20.32
CA ASN A 225 -2.10 -6.88 -19.24
C ASN A 225 -2.80 -6.76 -17.89
N LYS A 226 -2.42 -7.63 -16.93
CA LYS A 226 -2.94 -7.56 -15.57
C LYS A 226 -2.53 -6.25 -14.90
N LEU A 227 -3.38 -5.73 -14.04
CA LEU A 227 -3.15 -4.44 -13.37
C LEU A 227 -1.81 -4.39 -12.66
N TYR A 228 -1.41 -5.45 -11.94
CA TYR A 228 -0.10 -5.50 -11.28
C TYR A 228 1.08 -5.44 -12.27
N GLN A 229 0.92 -5.92 -13.51
CA GLN A 229 1.96 -5.78 -14.53
C GLN A 229 2.07 -4.32 -15.00
N ILE A 230 0.94 -3.61 -15.02
CA ILE A 230 0.86 -2.19 -15.38
C ILE A 230 1.42 -1.32 -14.24
N THR A 231 1.09 -1.60 -12.98
CA THR A 231 1.37 -0.70 -11.85
C THR A 231 2.57 -1.10 -11.00
N ASP A 232 2.91 -2.39 -10.91
CA ASP A 232 3.90 -2.91 -9.95
C ASP A 232 5.24 -3.15 -10.66
N THR A 233 5.56 -2.28 -11.60
CA THR A 233 6.75 -2.37 -12.45
C THR A 233 7.48 -1.03 -12.49
N SER A 234 8.81 -1.09 -12.60
CA SER A 234 9.63 0.10 -12.87
C SER A 234 9.25 0.71 -14.22
N GLU A 235 9.50 2.01 -14.43
CA GLU A 235 9.22 2.66 -15.71
C GLU A 235 9.91 1.96 -16.89
N LYS A 236 11.16 1.51 -16.70
CA LYS A 236 11.91 0.74 -17.71
C LYS A 236 11.21 -0.58 -18.06
N THR A 237 10.77 -1.32 -17.04
CA THR A 237 10.06 -2.60 -17.24
C THR A 237 8.71 -2.35 -17.91
N PHE A 238 7.95 -1.35 -17.45
CA PHE A 238 6.69 -0.95 -18.06
C PHE A 238 6.88 -0.63 -19.56
N ALA A 239 7.80 0.27 -19.90
CA ALA A 239 8.07 0.67 -21.27
C ALA A 239 8.48 -0.53 -22.16
N THR A 240 9.48 -1.28 -21.72
CA THR A 240 10.10 -2.30 -22.59
C THR A 240 9.37 -3.63 -22.63
N LYS A 241 8.68 -4.01 -21.56
CA LYS A 241 8.05 -5.34 -21.43
C LYS A 241 6.53 -5.31 -21.51
N ILE A 242 5.90 -4.20 -21.12
CA ILE A 242 4.43 -4.10 -21.05
C ILE A 242 3.87 -3.32 -22.24
N SER A 243 4.50 -2.19 -22.61
CA SER A 243 4.09 -1.41 -23.79
C SER A 243 4.86 -1.73 -25.06
N HIS A 244 5.94 -2.52 -24.98
CA HIS A 244 6.81 -2.87 -26.10
C HIS A 244 7.41 -1.65 -26.81
N THR A 245 7.74 -0.61 -26.04
CA THR A 245 8.39 0.62 -26.49
C THR A 245 9.74 0.81 -25.80
N THR A 246 10.49 1.81 -26.22
CA THR A 246 11.70 2.24 -25.51
C THR A 246 11.35 3.13 -24.31
N LEU A 247 12.25 3.20 -23.33
CA LEU A 247 12.09 4.09 -22.18
C LEU A 247 12.01 5.58 -22.59
N PRO A 248 12.87 6.09 -23.51
CA PRO A 248 12.77 7.48 -23.96
C PRO A 248 11.44 7.82 -24.63
N GLU A 249 10.85 6.91 -25.42
CA GLU A 249 9.51 7.13 -26.01
C GLU A 249 8.44 7.29 -24.93
N TYR A 250 8.50 6.49 -23.87
CA TYR A 250 7.58 6.61 -22.75
C TYR A 250 7.82 7.90 -21.94
N GLU A 251 9.07 8.31 -21.74
CA GLU A 251 9.40 9.58 -21.08
C GLU A 251 8.86 10.79 -21.84
N VAL A 252 9.05 10.82 -23.17
CA VAL A 252 8.47 11.86 -24.03
C VAL A 252 6.95 11.84 -23.95
N PHE A 253 6.33 10.65 -23.92
CA PHE A 253 4.88 10.54 -23.75
C PHE A 253 4.39 11.13 -22.42
N LYS A 254 5.10 10.89 -21.30
CA LYS A 254 4.75 11.47 -19.99
C LYS A 254 4.70 12.99 -20.06
N GLU A 255 5.67 13.62 -20.72
CA GLU A 255 5.70 15.08 -20.89
C GLU A 255 4.51 15.59 -21.71
N LEU A 256 4.22 14.92 -22.83
CA LEU A 256 3.08 15.27 -23.69
C LEU A 256 1.76 15.11 -22.93
N PHE A 257 1.60 14.01 -22.21
CA PHE A 257 0.40 13.73 -21.41
C PHE A 257 0.20 14.77 -20.29
N ALA A 258 1.26 15.16 -19.59
CA ALA A 258 1.21 16.22 -18.59
C ALA A 258 0.75 17.57 -19.19
N ARG A 259 1.27 17.93 -20.38
CA ARG A 259 0.82 19.14 -21.11
C ARG A 259 -0.64 19.07 -21.51
N GLU A 260 -1.13 17.90 -21.94
CA GLU A 260 -2.54 17.69 -22.27
C GLU A 260 -3.47 17.85 -21.05
N LEU A 261 -3.10 17.28 -19.90
CA LEU A 261 -3.85 17.43 -18.65
C LEU A 261 -3.95 18.89 -18.22
N ASN A 262 -2.83 19.62 -18.29
CA ASN A 262 -2.78 21.05 -17.98
C ASN A 262 -3.67 21.90 -18.90
N ARG A 263 -3.76 21.56 -20.19
CA ARG A 263 -4.65 22.24 -21.14
C ARG A 263 -6.13 21.98 -20.83
N LYS A 264 -6.50 20.73 -20.54
CA LYS A 264 -7.89 20.36 -20.19
C LYS A 264 -8.35 20.99 -18.86
N GLY A 265 -7.46 21.08 -17.88
CA GLY A 265 -7.74 21.72 -16.59
C GLY A 265 -7.92 23.24 -16.65
N LYS A 266 -7.37 23.91 -17.68
CA LYS A 266 -7.58 25.36 -17.90
C LYS A 266 -8.92 25.65 -18.60
N ARG A 267 -9.32 24.80 -19.55
CA ARG A 267 -10.60 24.94 -20.28
C ARG A 267 -11.83 24.72 -19.39
N SER A 268 -11.72 23.87 -18.37
CA SER A 268 -12.81 23.57 -17.43
C SER A 268 -13.04 24.67 -16.37
N LYS A 269 -12.25 25.75 -16.38
CA LYS A 269 -12.35 26.88 -15.43
C LYS A 269 -12.76 28.22 -16.08
N GLN A 270 -13.07 28.23 -17.37
CA GLN A 270 -13.67 29.41 -18.01
C GLN A 270 -15.19 29.36 -17.77
N PRO A 271 -15.81 30.38 -17.17
CA PRO A 271 -17.26 30.52 -17.20
C PRO A 271 -17.68 30.69 -18.66
N GLU A 272 -18.71 29.97 -19.08
CA GLU A 272 -19.39 30.25 -20.35
C GLU A 272 -19.99 31.66 -20.22
N GLU A 273 -19.36 32.66 -20.84
CA GLU A 273 -20.00 33.94 -21.09
C GLU A 273 -21.14 33.65 -22.08
N GLU A 274 -22.38 33.69 -21.56
CA GLU A 274 -23.59 33.61 -22.37
C GLU A 274 -23.53 34.70 -23.45
N GLU A 275 -23.39 34.29 -24.71
CA GLU A 275 -23.70 35.12 -25.87
C GLU A 275 -25.20 35.44 -25.81
N SER A 276 -25.53 36.56 -25.16
CA SER A 276 -26.82 37.23 -25.28
C SER A 276 -26.95 37.76 -26.70
N SER A 277 -27.50 36.95 -27.62
CA SER A 277 -28.02 37.48 -28.87
C SER A 277 -29.37 38.14 -28.59
N ASP A 278 -29.35 39.46 -28.44
CA ASP A 278 -30.58 40.26 -28.54
C ASP A 278 -31.08 40.15 -29.99
N GLU A 279 -32.11 39.32 -30.19
CA GLU A 279 -32.91 39.32 -31.41
C GLU A 279 -33.76 40.60 -31.45
N GLU A 280 -33.59 41.35 -32.53
CA GLU A 280 -34.31 42.57 -32.87
C GLU A 280 -35.81 42.29 -33.05
N ASP A 281 -36.66 42.92 -32.24
CA ASP A 281 -38.13 42.90 -32.39
C ASP A 281 -38.54 43.92 -33.48
N SER A 282 -39.29 43.43 -34.49
CA SER A 282 -39.95 44.22 -35.56
C SER A 282 -41.42 44.43 -35.27
#